data_AF-A0A2X4PN00-F1
#
_entry.id   AF-A0A2X4PN00-F1
#
_cell.length_a   1.000
_cell.length_b   1.000
_cell.length_c   1.000
_cell.angle_alpha   90.00
_cell.angle_beta   90.00
_cell.angle_gamma   90.00
#
_symmetry.space_group_name_H-M   'P 1'
#
loop_
_entity.id
_entity.type
_entity.pdbx_description
1 polymer ?
#
loop_
_entity_poly.entity_id
_entity_poly.type
_entity_poly.pdbx_seq_one_letter_code
_entity_poly.pdbx_strand_id
1 'polypeptide(L)'
;MKEKKIYHPINWKLGMSVSPDHFIATENYLLECILQNANTFRAPFHYGLLPAPDGGSSVDIALAGHGEQRSVILRSYKGITPGGYLILLEDSESEISCPCENEGEIPEEGWDILLNVVPFDRNPCGIPDINETPSRYPHVEPTYRLTLLPRNNRKSVVENYPYSIVIGLLRKQDGVYTLDGNYIPPSVSMASHSRLHEYMADFTREISILDNAVKKIVEKTVAQPDRTPIAENVLLLCKDFSHALSTIYFEWRNKAHMLTPYEIVKTLTSFASTILTSLCFLSIKEKETMLKYFHEWNGISPSTFEQLLDEVVNKSYDHNRINLSLVAVQGMLHMLEELFTSLSRLEFIGQHRESIVISERQIQDTTSDSNRWTLVD
;
A
#
# COMPACT_ATOMS: atom_id res chain seq x y z
N MET A 1 -6.03 18.68 16.06
CA MET A 1 -7.18 19.59 16.28
C MET A 1 -7.65 19.40 17.71
N LYS A 2 -7.89 20.44 18.52
CA LYS A 2 -8.50 20.26 19.85
C LYS A 2 -9.95 19.82 19.64
N GLU A 3 -10.25 18.55 19.88
CA GLU A 3 -11.63 18.06 19.85
C GLU A 3 -12.42 18.77 20.95
N LYS A 4 -13.21 19.77 20.55
CA LYS A 4 -14.14 20.44 21.44
C LYS A 4 -15.40 19.59 21.45
N LYS A 5 -15.76 19.08 22.62
CA LYS A 5 -17.04 18.41 22.85
C LYS A 5 -18.19 19.34 22.44
N ILE A 6 -19.04 18.86 21.53
CA ILE A 6 -20.15 19.60 20.94
C ILE A 6 -21.46 19.25 21.65
N TYR A 7 -21.63 17.98 22.04
CA TYR A 7 -22.86 17.49 22.66
C TYR A 7 -22.66 17.17 24.15
N HIS A 8 -23.69 17.45 24.95
CA HIS A 8 -23.65 17.29 26.40
C HIS A 8 -24.72 16.30 26.87
N PRO A 9 -24.45 15.51 27.93
CA PRO A 9 -25.46 14.63 28.49
C PRO A 9 -26.63 15.42 29.05
N ILE A 10 -27.84 14.88 28.89
CA ILE A 10 -29.05 15.45 29.49
C ILE A 10 -29.06 15.21 31.00
N ASN A 11 -29.34 16.28 31.75
CA ASN A 11 -29.47 16.23 33.21
C ASN A 11 -30.88 15.77 33.61
N TRP A 12 -31.11 14.46 33.61
CA TRP A 12 -32.38 13.86 33.99
C TRP A 12 -32.71 14.08 35.48
N LYS A 13 -33.95 14.51 35.76
CA LYS A 13 -34.45 14.73 37.12
C LYS A 13 -35.87 14.18 37.29
N LEU A 14 -36.19 13.73 38.50
CA LEU A 14 -37.54 13.26 38.83
C LEU A 14 -38.57 14.37 38.60
N GLY A 15 -39.67 14.06 37.92
CA GLY A 15 -40.74 15.01 37.59
C GLY A 15 -40.47 15.92 36.39
N MET A 16 -39.35 15.74 35.68
CA MET A 16 -39.05 16.49 34.46
C MET A 16 -40.00 16.11 33.31
N SER A 17 -40.50 17.11 32.58
CA SER A 17 -41.25 16.90 31.33
C SER A 17 -40.31 16.43 30.22
N VAL A 18 -40.66 15.32 29.57
CA VAL A 18 -39.83 14.68 28.53
C VAL A 18 -40.31 15.07 27.14
N SER A 19 -39.38 15.32 26.23
CA SER A 19 -39.64 15.66 24.83
C SER A 19 -38.69 14.88 23.91
N PRO A 20 -39.00 14.76 22.60
CA PRO A 20 -38.12 14.15 21.61
C PRO A 20 -36.69 14.72 21.62
N ASP A 21 -36.53 16.02 21.83
CA ASP A 21 -35.23 16.70 21.85
C ASP A 21 -34.27 16.14 22.91
N HIS A 22 -34.81 15.70 24.06
CA HIS A 22 -33.99 15.10 25.12
C HIS A 22 -33.39 13.76 24.68
N PHE A 23 -34.14 12.97 23.90
CA PHE A 23 -33.66 11.71 23.35
C PHE A 23 -32.63 11.98 22.25
N ILE A 24 -32.93 12.89 21.32
CA ILE A 24 -32.01 13.30 20.24
C ILE A 24 -30.68 13.80 20.80
N ALA A 25 -30.72 14.66 21.83
CA ALA A 25 -29.51 15.17 22.48
C ALA A 25 -28.72 14.06 23.19
N THR A 26 -29.40 13.11 23.84
CA THR A 26 -28.76 11.95 24.47
C THR A 26 -28.09 11.07 23.43
N GLU A 27 -28.76 10.76 22.31
CA GLU A 27 -28.20 10.01 21.19
C GLU A 27 -27.00 10.71 20.56
N ASN A 28 -27.08 12.01 20.30
CA ASN A 28 -25.96 12.78 19.74
C ASN A 28 -24.74 12.75 20.67
N TYR A 29 -24.96 12.88 21.98
CA TYR A 29 -23.90 12.76 22.96
C TYR A 29 -23.26 11.36 22.95
N LEU A 30 -24.08 10.30 22.92
CA LEU A 30 -23.57 8.92 22.86
C LEU A 30 -22.80 8.66 21.57
N LEU A 31 -23.32 9.10 20.42
CA LEU A 31 -22.64 9.00 19.13
C LEU A 31 -21.32 9.76 19.13
N GLU A 32 -21.28 10.98 19.65
CA GLU A 32 -20.03 11.75 19.79
C GLU A 32 -19.01 11.01 20.66
N CYS A 33 -19.43 10.42 21.79
CA CYS A 33 -18.54 9.61 22.61
C CYS A 33 -18.01 8.38 21.87
N ILE A 34 -18.83 7.68 21.08
CA ILE A 34 -18.40 6.54 20.28
C ILE A 34 -17.35 6.99 19.25
N LEU A 35 -17.61 8.08 18.53
CA LEU A 35 -16.71 8.60 17.50
C LEU A 35 -15.39 9.11 18.10
N GLN A 36 -15.43 9.85 19.22
CA GLN A 36 -14.23 10.31 19.92
C GLN A 36 -13.37 9.15 20.42
N ASN A 37 -13.99 8.10 20.97
CA ASN A 37 -13.26 6.89 21.35
C ASN A 37 -12.65 6.20 20.13
N ALA A 38 -13.42 6.02 19.06
CA ALA A 38 -12.98 5.39 17.82
C ALA A 38 -11.85 6.17 17.12
N ASN A 39 -11.80 7.50 17.28
CA ASN A 39 -10.71 8.33 16.79
C ASN A 39 -9.49 8.30 17.71
N THR A 40 -9.70 8.38 19.03
CA THR A 40 -8.63 8.48 20.04
C THR A 40 -7.76 7.22 20.09
N PHE A 41 -8.37 6.03 20.08
CA PHE A 41 -7.64 4.77 20.21
C PHE A 41 -7.10 4.23 18.89
N ARG A 42 -7.24 4.99 17.82
CA ARG A 42 -6.86 4.54 16.49
C ARG A 42 -5.40 4.87 16.20
N ALA A 43 -4.66 3.85 15.78
CA ALA A 43 -3.33 4.05 15.25
C ALA A 43 -3.39 4.80 13.90
N PRO A 44 -2.37 5.61 13.57
CA PRO A 44 -2.28 6.24 12.25
C PRO A 44 -2.52 5.24 11.12
N PHE A 45 -3.19 5.68 10.06
CA PHE A 45 -3.46 4.88 8.85
C PHE A 45 -4.31 3.62 9.08
N HIS A 46 -5.01 3.51 10.21
CA HIS A 46 -6.03 2.47 10.46
C HIS A 46 -7.42 3.01 10.12
N TYR A 47 -7.59 3.49 8.89
CA TYR A 47 -8.88 3.90 8.35
C TYR A 47 -8.97 3.48 6.88
N GLY A 48 -10.15 3.53 6.29
CA GLY A 48 -10.34 3.06 4.93
C GLY A 48 -11.33 1.93 4.77
N LEU A 49 -11.24 1.28 3.61
CA LEU A 49 -11.95 0.05 3.30
C LEU A 49 -11.69 -1.01 4.37
N LEU A 50 -12.73 -1.77 4.71
CA LEU A 50 -12.65 -2.95 5.55
C LEU A 50 -12.43 -4.21 4.70
N PRO A 51 -11.82 -5.27 5.25
CA PRO A 51 -11.75 -6.57 4.58
C PRO A 51 -13.15 -7.14 4.33
N ALA A 52 -13.41 -7.55 3.09
CA ALA A 52 -14.64 -8.25 2.74
C ALA A 52 -14.54 -9.72 3.17
N PRO A 53 -15.46 -10.25 4.01
CA PRO A 53 -15.39 -11.62 4.51
C PRO A 53 -15.42 -12.68 3.40
N ASP A 54 -16.04 -12.37 2.27
CA ASP A 54 -16.23 -13.22 1.10
C ASP A 54 -15.18 -12.98 -0.01
N GLY A 55 -14.20 -12.11 0.24
CA GLY A 55 -13.22 -11.68 -0.77
C GLY A 55 -13.81 -10.77 -1.86
N GLY A 56 -15.03 -10.26 -1.67
CA GLY A 56 -15.67 -9.29 -2.55
C GLY A 56 -15.04 -7.89 -2.48
N SER A 57 -15.59 -6.95 -3.24
CA SER A 57 -15.16 -5.54 -3.18
C SER A 57 -15.90 -4.80 -2.07
N SER A 58 -15.16 -4.14 -1.18
CA SER A 58 -15.70 -3.25 -0.16
C SER A 58 -16.10 -1.86 -0.70
N VAL A 59 -15.96 -1.64 -2.02
CA VAL A 59 -16.36 -0.40 -2.69
C VAL A 59 -16.79 -0.69 -4.13
N ASP A 60 -17.90 -0.08 -4.56
CA ASP A 60 -18.34 -0.08 -5.96
C ASP A 60 -18.73 1.34 -6.39
N ILE A 61 -17.97 1.89 -7.34
CA ILE A 61 -18.15 3.22 -7.90
C ILE A 61 -18.32 3.07 -9.42
N ALA A 62 -19.34 3.72 -9.95
CA ALA A 62 -19.64 3.70 -11.37
C ALA A 62 -19.69 5.12 -11.95
N LEU A 63 -19.51 5.21 -13.27
CA LEU A 63 -19.86 6.40 -14.04
C LEU A 63 -21.18 6.14 -14.76
N ALA A 64 -22.11 7.08 -14.64
CA ALA A 64 -23.35 7.10 -15.42
C ALA A 64 -23.40 8.31 -16.34
N GLY A 65 -24.24 8.23 -17.37
CA GLY A 65 -24.42 9.27 -18.38
C GLY A 65 -23.52 9.11 -19.62
N HIS A 66 -23.60 10.10 -20.52
CA HIS A 66 -22.93 10.08 -21.83
C HIS A 66 -22.23 11.42 -22.11
N GLY A 67 -21.12 11.35 -22.86
CA GLY A 67 -20.34 12.53 -23.24
C GLY A 67 -19.83 13.32 -22.02
N GLU A 68 -20.10 14.62 -22.01
CA GLU A 68 -19.70 15.55 -20.95
C GLU A 68 -20.68 15.56 -19.76
N GLN A 69 -21.91 15.05 -19.91
CA GLN A 69 -22.88 14.96 -18.81
C GLN A 69 -22.77 13.61 -18.10
N ARG A 70 -21.63 13.41 -17.41
CA ARG A 70 -21.40 12.21 -16.59
C ARG A 70 -21.57 12.51 -15.12
N SER A 71 -21.99 11.51 -14.34
CA SER A 71 -22.00 11.54 -12.89
C SER A 71 -21.23 10.35 -12.33
N VAL A 72 -20.55 10.58 -11.21
CA VAL A 72 -20.00 9.51 -10.37
C VAL A 72 -21.13 9.04 -9.46
N ILE A 73 -21.34 7.72 -9.39
CA ILE A 73 -22.34 7.08 -8.54
C ILE A 73 -21.62 6.13 -7.59
N LEU A 74 -21.94 6.20 -6.29
CA LEU A 74 -21.54 5.21 -5.30
C LEU A 74 -22.65 4.19 -5.13
N ARG A 75 -22.34 2.91 -5.35
CA ARG A 75 -23.29 1.80 -5.18
C ARG A 75 -23.12 1.10 -3.84
N SER A 76 -21.88 0.91 -3.41
CA SER A 76 -21.59 0.30 -2.12
C SER A 76 -20.27 0.82 -1.54
N TYR A 77 -20.19 0.84 -0.22
CA TYR A 77 -18.97 1.21 0.50
C TYR A 77 -18.98 0.62 1.92
N LYS A 78 -17.93 -0.12 2.27
CA LYS A 78 -17.70 -0.69 3.59
C LYS A 78 -16.35 -0.23 4.09
N GLY A 79 -16.36 0.72 5.01
CA GLY A 79 -15.14 1.35 5.45
C GLY A 79 -15.32 2.21 6.68
N ILE A 80 -14.21 2.70 7.21
CA ILE A 80 -14.19 3.60 8.35
C ILE A 80 -13.51 4.91 7.97
N THR A 81 -14.15 6.05 8.24
CA THR A 81 -13.58 7.37 7.96
C THR A 81 -12.46 7.67 8.96
N PRO A 82 -11.50 8.58 8.66
CA PRO A 82 -10.42 8.94 9.59
C PRO A 82 -10.88 9.27 11.02
N GLY A 83 -12.02 9.94 11.15
CA GLY A 83 -12.61 10.42 12.41
C GLY A 83 -13.44 9.43 13.21
N GLY A 84 -13.52 8.16 12.83
CA GLY A 84 -14.24 7.16 13.65
C GLY A 84 -15.44 6.50 12.98
N TYR A 85 -16.03 7.12 11.95
CA TYR A 85 -17.36 6.75 11.51
C TYR A 85 -17.32 5.49 10.63
N LEU A 86 -18.08 4.47 11.02
CA LEU A 86 -18.25 3.24 10.26
C LEU A 86 -19.34 3.44 9.20
N ILE A 87 -18.96 3.34 7.93
CA ILE A 87 -19.87 3.42 6.78
C ILE A 87 -20.10 1.99 6.27
N LEU A 88 -21.37 1.59 6.25
CA LEU A 88 -21.84 0.31 5.70
C LEU A 88 -22.97 0.61 4.71
N LEU A 89 -22.58 0.94 3.49
CA LEU A 89 -23.50 1.20 2.38
C LEU A 89 -23.58 -0.04 1.50
N GLU A 90 -24.78 -0.62 1.44
CA GLU A 90 -25.18 -1.70 0.53
C GLU A 90 -26.54 -1.32 -0.05
N ASP A 91 -26.71 -1.41 -1.37
CA ASP A 91 -28.00 -1.23 -2.06
C ASP A 91 -28.87 -0.10 -1.49
N SER A 92 -28.30 1.11 -1.38
CA SER A 92 -29.03 2.25 -0.80
C SER A 92 -30.26 2.59 -1.63
N GLU A 93 -31.41 2.78 -0.97
CA GLU A 93 -32.65 3.19 -1.65
C GLU A 93 -32.50 4.54 -2.36
N SER A 94 -31.66 5.41 -1.81
CA SER A 94 -31.29 6.71 -2.39
C SER A 94 -29.96 6.61 -3.15
N GLU A 95 -29.94 7.07 -4.41
CA GLU A 95 -28.71 7.14 -5.19
C GLU A 95 -27.78 8.22 -4.63
N ILE A 96 -26.55 7.85 -4.27
CA ILE A 96 -25.51 8.79 -3.87
C ILE A 96 -24.65 9.10 -5.10
N SER A 97 -24.87 10.27 -5.71
CA SER A 97 -24.17 10.68 -6.93
C SER A 97 -23.65 12.12 -6.90
N CYS A 98 -22.65 12.40 -7.74
CA CYS A 98 -22.08 13.73 -7.94
C CYS A 98 -21.84 13.96 -9.44
N PRO A 99 -22.28 15.08 -10.02
CA PRO A 99 -22.00 15.39 -11.42
C PRO A 99 -20.50 15.64 -11.62
N CYS A 100 -19.96 15.21 -12.76
CA CYS A 100 -18.60 15.56 -13.16
C CYS A 100 -18.53 17.07 -13.45
N GLU A 101 -17.45 17.72 -13.04
CA GLU A 101 -17.25 19.15 -13.29
C GLU A 101 -17.12 19.41 -14.79
N ASN A 102 -17.93 20.31 -15.35
CA ASN A 102 -17.89 20.66 -16.78
C ASN A 102 -17.15 21.96 -17.08
N GLU A 103 -16.87 22.77 -16.06
CA GLU A 103 -16.36 24.12 -16.19
C GLU A 103 -15.09 24.31 -15.36
N GLY A 104 -13.98 24.68 -16.00
CA GLY A 104 -12.70 24.97 -15.33
C GLY A 104 -11.49 24.30 -15.96
N GLU A 105 -10.30 24.64 -15.46
CA GLU A 105 -9.07 23.94 -15.81
C GLU A 105 -9.13 22.49 -15.31
N ILE A 106 -8.89 21.54 -16.21
CA ILE A 106 -8.79 20.12 -15.87
C ILE A 106 -7.50 19.93 -15.05
N PRO A 107 -7.58 19.49 -13.78
CA PRO A 107 -6.40 19.22 -12.99
C PRO A 107 -5.61 18.08 -13.65
N GLU A 108 -4.31 18.31 -13.90
CA GLU A 108 -3.43 17.31 -14.53
C GLU A 108 -3.39 15.98 -13.75
N GLU A 109 -3.42 16.06 -12.41
CA GLU A 109 -3.45 14.89 -11.53
C GLU A 109 -4.85 14.26 -11.35
N GLY A 110 -5.90 14.87 -11.91
CA GLY A 110 -7.30 14.45 -11.78
C GLY A 110 -8.02 14.95 -10.51
N TRP A 111 -9.17 14.36 -10.23
CA TRP A 111 -10.01 14.67 -9.07
C TRP A 111 -10.13 13.48 -8.13
N ASP A 112 -9.82 13.69 -6.86
CA ASP A 112 -10.14 12.73 -5.81
C ASP A 112 -11.66 12.69 -5.60
N ILE A 113 -12.24 11.49 -5.58
CA ILE A 113 -13.66 11.26 -5.30
C ILE A 113 -13.80 11.13 -3.79
N LEU A 114 -14.39 12.14 -3.15
CA LEU A 114 -14.55 12.22 -1.72
C LEU A 114 -15.96 11.77 -1.31
N LEU A 115 -16.04 10.79 -0.43
CA LEU A 115 -17.25 10.44 0.31
C LEU A 115 -17.25 11.14 1.67
N ASN A 116 -18.20 12.02 1.89
CA ASN A 116 -18.42 12.66 3.17
C ASN A 116 -19.70 12.13 3.83
N VAL A 117 -19.63 11.82 5.13
CA VAL A 117 -20.80 11.55 5.96
C VAL A 117 -21.01 12.69 6.95
N VAL A 118 -22.27 13.05 7.21
CA VAL A 118 -22.68 13.97 8.27
C VAL A 118 -23.37 13.13 9.36
N PRO A 119 -22.62 12.67 10.38
CA PRO A 119 -23.08 11.64 11.31
C PRO A 119 -24.34 11.98 12.12
N PHE A 120 -24.56 13.27 12.37
CA PHE A 120 -25.60 13.76 13.28
C PHE A 120 -26.90 14.15 12.55
N ASP A 121 -26.87 14.17 11.22
CA ASP A 121 -28.09 14.33 10.42
C ASP A 121 -28.98 13.09 10.58
N ARG A 122 -30.30 13.31 10.52
CA ARG A 122 -31.31 12.26 10.67
C ARG A 122 -32.29 12.34 9.51
N ASN A 123 -31.92 11.73 8.39
CA ASN A 123 -32.78 11.62 7.22
C ASN A 123 -33.75 10.47 7.43
N PRO A 124 -35.07 10.68 7.38
CA PRO A 124 -36.05 9.62 7.55
C PRO A 124 -35.91 8.54 6.47
N CYS A 125 -35.92 7.25 6.85
CA CYS A 125 -35.77 6.13 5.93
C CYS A 125 -36.57 4.88 6.36
N GLY A 126 -36.64 3.89 5.47
CA GLY A 126 -37.42 2.66 5.62
C GLY A 126 -38.85 2.78 5.09
N ILE A 127 -39.62 1.69 5.18
CA ILE A 127 -40.99 1.66 4.68
C ILE A 127 -41.93 2.18 5.78
N PRO A 128 -42.71 3.26 5.54
CA PRO A 128 -43.67 3.76 6.52
C PRO A 128 -44.71 2.70 6.92
N ASP A 129 -44.99 2.59 8.21
CA ASP A 129 -46.08 1.73 8.69
C ASP A 129 -47.43 2.37 8.37
N ILE A 130 -48.25 1.65 7.61
CA ILE A 130 -49.62 2.05 7.23
C ILE A 130 -50.60 2.01 8.41
N ASN A 131 -50.27 1.30 9.49
CA ASN A 131 -51.09 1.24 10.70
C ASN A 131 -50.75 2.33 11.72
N GLU A 132 -49.60 2.99 11.55
CA GLU A 132 -49.20 4.10 12.40
C GLU A 132 -49.94 5.38 11.97
N THR A 133 -50.49 6.12 12.94
CA THR A 133 -51.21 7.39 12.68
C THR A 133 -50.61 8.51 13.52
N PRO A 134 -49.99 9.54 12.90
CA PRO A 134 -49.77 9.69 11.46
C PRO A 134 -48.71 8.71 10.93
N SER A 135 -48.84 8.30 9.67
CA SER A 135 -47.83 7.44 9.05
C SER A 135 -46.49 8.17 9.03
N ARG A 136 -45.43 7.48 9.48
CA ARG A 136 -44.07 8.01 9.52
C ARG A 136 -43.06 6.96 9.08
N TYR A 137 -41.89 7.43 8.68
CA TYR A 137 -40.73 6.58 8.48
C TYR A 137 -40.27 5.97 9.82
N PRO A 138 -39.96 4.67 9.87
CA PRO A 138 -39.59 3.99 11.11
C PRO A 138 -38.16 4.27 11.55
N HIS A 139 -37.27 4.66 10.63
CA HIS A 139 -35.83 4.76 10.88
C HIS A 139 -35.25 6.10 10.39
N VAL A 140 -33.99 6.35 10.75
CA VAL A 140 -33.21 7.48 10.27
C VAL A 140 -31.82 7.03 9.85
N GLU A 141 -31.25 7.70 8.86
CA GLU A 141 -29.89 7.51 8.37
C GLU A 141 -29.12 8.84 8.31
N PRO A 142 -27.77 8.84 8.38
CA PRO A 142 -26.99 10.06 8.21
C PRO A 142 -27.05 10.57 6.76
N THR A 143 -26.59 11.80 6.54
CA THR A 143 -26.42 12.32 5.17
C THR A 143 -25.09 11.85 4.58
N TYR A 144 -25.13 11.23 3.40
CA TYR A 144 -23.96 10.94 2.58
C TYR A 144 -23.86 11.88 1.40
N ARG A 145 -22.65 12.32 1.05
CA ARG A 145 -22.40 13.19 -0.12
C ARG A 145 -21.13 12.76 -0.84
N LEU A 146 -21.21 12.72 -2.17
CA LEU A 146 -20.03 12.64 -3.02
C LEU A 146 -19.63 14.04 -3.49
N THR A 147 -18.32 14.30 -3.48
CA THR A 147 -17.74 15.52 -4.00
C THR A 147 -16.48 15.19 -4.80
N LEU A 148 -16.27 15.88 -5.91
CA LEU A 148 -15.01 15.82 -6.65
C LEU A 148 -14.08 16.93 -6.14
N LEU A 149 -12.83 16.57 -5.84
CA LEU A 149 -11.82 17.52 -5.35
C LEU A 149 -10.59 17.47 -6.25
N PRO A 150 -10.17 18.60 -6.86
CA PRO A 150 -8.90 18.68 -7.55
C PRO A 150 -7.74 18.26 -6.65
N ARG A 151 -6.92 17.32 -7.12
CA ARG A 151 -5.87 16.68 -6.29
C ARG A 151 -4.85 17.67 -5.72
N ASN A 152 -4.59 18.76 -6.45
CA ASN A 152 -3.65 19.81 -6.07
C ASN A 152 -4.11 20.59 -4.81
N ASN A 153 -5.41 20.57 -4.48
CA ASN A 153 -6.00 21.31 -3.37
C ASN A 153 -6.40 20.42 -2.17
N ARG A 154 -5.97 19.14 -2.14
CA ARG A 154 -6.48 18.15 -1.19
C ARG A 154 -6.13 18.41 0.29
N LYS A 155 -4.93 18.92 0.58
CA LYS A 155 -4.40 18.96 1.96
C LYS A 155 -5.30 19.72 2.94
N SER A 156 -5.94 20.80 2.50
CA SER A 156 -6.83 21.59 3.36
C SER A 156 -8.20 20.95 3.61
N VAL A 157 -8.67 20.03 2.76
CA VAL A 157 -10.04 19.50 2.86
C VAL A 157 -10.08 18.26 3.74
N VAL A 158 -9.22 17.27 3.48
CA VAL A 158 -9.23 16.00 4.24
C VAL A 158 -8.86 16.20 5.71
N GLU A 159 -8.00 17.17 6.03
CA GLU A 159 -7.61 17.49 7.41
C GLU A 159 -8.73 18.19 8.20
N ASN A 160 -9.65 18.89 7.52
CA ASN A 160 -10.73 19.66 8.14
C ASN A 160 -12.05 18.87 8.26
N TYR A 161 -12.22 17.80 7.50
CA TYR A 161 -13.43 16.97 7.53
C TYR A 161 -13.11 15.54 7.98
N PRO A 162 -13.14 15.25 9.30
CA PRO A 162 -12.74 13.96 9.84
C PRO A 162 -13.65 12.81 9.40
N TYR A 163 -14.86 13.11 8.95
CA TYR A 163 -15.83 12.14 8.43
C TYR A 163 -15.86 12.08 6.91
N SER A 164 -14.78 12.52 6.26
CA SER A 164 -14.58 12.39 4.82
C SER A 164 -13.49 11.38 4.49
N ILE A 165 -13.65 10.66 3.39
CA ILE A 165 -12.68 9.69 2.88
C ILE A 165 -12.61 9.71 1.36
N VAL A 166 -11.39 9.63 0.81
CA VAL A 166 -11.20 9.49 -0.64
C VAL A 166 -11.44 8.03 -1.02
N ILE A 167 -12.35 7.79 -1.95
CA ILE A 167 -12.80 6.44 -2.32
C ILE A 167 -12.46 6.06 -3.77
N GLY A 168 -11.97 7.02 -4.55
CA GLY A 168 -11.64 6.82 -5.96
C GLY A 168 -10.89 8.01 -6.54
N LEU A 169 -10.44 7.87 -7.78
CA LEU A 169 -9.79 8.92 -8.55
C LEU A 169 -10.45 9.00 -9.92
N LEU A 170 -10.91 10.19 -10.27
CA LEU A 170 -11.47 10.51 -11.57
C LEU A 170 -10.41 11.20 -12.43
N ARG A 171 -10.29 10.77 -13.68
CA ARG A 171 -9.44 11.42 -14.70
C ARG A 171 -10.29 11.85 -15.88
N LYS A 172 -9.76 12.79 -16.66
CA LYS A 172 -10.31 13.16 -17.96
C LYS A 172 -9.20 13.01 -19.00
N GLN A 173 -9.37 12.07 -19.92
CA GLN A 173 -8.44 11.79 -21.02
C GLN A 173 -9.20 11.93 -22.33
N ASP A 174 -8.66 12.68 -23.28
CA ASP A 174 -9.28 12.95 -24.59
C ASP A 174 -10.75 13.43 -24.49
N GLY A 175 -11.04 14.24 -23.47
CA GLY A 175 -12.38 14.77 -23.19
C GLY A 175 -13.33 13.80 -22.47
N VAL A 176 -12.93 12.55 -22.23
CA VAL A 176 -13.76 11.51 -21.60
C VAL A 176 -13.36 11.30 -20.14
N TYR A 177 -14.36 11.34 -19.23
CA TYR A 177 -14.14 10.99 -17.83
C TYR A 177 -13.96 9.49 -17.64
N THR A 178 -12.92 9.08 -16.92
CA THR A 178 -12.63 7.69 -16.59
C THR A 178 -12.27 7.56 -15.12
N LEU A 179 -12.70 6.47 -14.49
CA LEU A 179 -12.22 6.10 -13.17
C LEU A 179 -10.81 5.52 -13.32
N ASP A 180 -9.85 6.02 -12.54
CA ASP A 180 -8.51 5.46 -12.52
C ASP A 180 -8.57 4.10 -11.85
N GLY A 181 -8.57 3.07 -12.70
CA GLY A 181 -8.57 1.70 -12.26
C GLY A 181 -7.43 1.41 -11.29
N ASN A 182 -6.25 2.04 -11.43
CA ASN A 182 -5.04 1.81 -10.63
C ASN A 182 -5.07 2.45 -9.23
N TYR A 183 -6.07 3.27 -8.95
CA TYR A 183 -6.24 3.85 -7.62
C TYR A 183 -6.56 2.76 -6.59
N ILE A 184 -5.92 2.85 -5.43
CA ILE A 184 -6.21 2.01 -4.26
C ILE A 184 -6.69 2.96 -3.16
N PRO A 185 -7.96 2.89 -2.74
CA PRO A 185 -8.46 3.70 -1.65
C PRO A 185 -7.74 3.41 -0.33
N PRO A 186 -7.72 4.36 0.63
CA PRO A 186 -7.36 4.09 2.01
C PRO A 186 -7.98 2.78 2.48
N SER A 187 -7.19 1.96 3.18
CA SER A 187 -7.54 0.57 3.45
C SER A 187 -6.95 0.16 4.79
N VAL A 188 -7.76 -0.48 5.64
CA VAL A 188 -7.30 -0.86 6.99
C VAL A 188 -6.36 -2.07 6.96
N SER A 189 -6.35 -2.84 5.87
CA SER A 189 -5.47 -4.01 5.73
C SER A 189 -5.20 -4.35 4.27
N MET A 190 -4.19 -5.18 4.04
CA MET A 190 -3.91 -5.75 2.72
C MET A 190 -5.05 -6.63 2.17
N ALA A 191 -5.94 -7.14 3.04
CA ALA A 191 -7.14 -7.87 2.66
C ALA A 191 -8.33 -6.98 2.27
N SER A 192 -8.22 -5.65 2.39
CA SER A 192 -9.35 -4.73 2.20
C SER A 192 -9.65 -4.40 0.74
N HIS A 193 -8.75 -4.74 -0.19
CA HIS A 193 -8.89 -4.44 -1.61
C HIS A 193 -8.19 -5.52 -2.43
N SER A 194 -8.77 -5.92 -3.58
CA SER A 194 -8.24 -6.98 -4.45
C SER A 194 -6.77 -6.78 -4.84
N ARG A 195 -6.42 -5.57 -5.33
CA ARG A 195 -5.02 -5.23 -5.63
C ARG A 195 -4.08 -5.31 -4.44
N LEU A 196 -4.53 -4.95 -3.23
CA LEU A 196 -3.68 -5.11 -2.05
C LEU A 196 -3.45 -6.58 -1.74
N HIS A 197 -4.46 -7.41 -1.95
CA HIS A 197 -4.33 -8.86 -1.82
C HIS A 197 -3.31 -9.41 -2.83
N GLU A 198 -3.33 -8.94 -4.08
CA GLU A 198 -2.35 -9.27 -5.13
C GLU A 198 -0.93 -8.83 -4.73
N TYR A 199 -0.73 -7.56 -4.34
CA TYR A 199 0.56 -7.06 -3.84
C TYR A 199 1.11 -7.90 -2.68
N MET A 200 0.25 -8.28 -1.73
CA MET A 200 0.65 -9.10 -0.59
C MET A 200 1.13 -10.50 -1.03
N ALA A 201 0.46 -11.11 -2.00
CA ALA A 201 0.84 -12.40 -2.57
C ALA A 201 2.19 -12.29 -3.29
N ASP A 202 2.37 -11.24 -4.11
CA ASP A 202 3.62 -10.98 -4.81
C ASP A 202 4.78 -10.76 -3.85
N PHE A 203 4.65 -9.85 -2.87
CA PHE A 203 5.69 -9.63 -1.87
C PHE A 203 6.06 -10.89 -1.11
N THR A 204 5.07 -11.71 -0.76
CA THR A 204 5.33 -12.99 -0.07
C THR A 204 6.16 -13.94 -0.93
N ARG A 205 5.84 -14.03 -2.23
CA ARG A 205 6.61 -14.83 -3.20
C ARG A 205 8.04 -14.29 -3.33
N GLU A 206 8.20 -13.00 -3.56
CA GLU A 206 9.50 -12.35 -3.79
C GLU A 206 10.41 -12.49 -2.56
N ILE A 207 9.88 -12.22 -1.36
CA ILE A 207 10.61 -12.40 -0.10
C ILE A 207 11.06 -13.85 0.08
N SER A 208 10.24 -14.83 -0.30
CA SER A 208 10.62 -16.25 -0.20
C SER A 208 11.74 -16.62 -1.18
N ILE A 209 11.70 -16.11 -2.41
CA ILE A 209 12.77 -16.32 -3.40
C ILE A 209 14.06 -15.68 -2.88
N LEU A 210 13.96 -14.45 -2.41
CA LEU A 210 15.06 -13.66 -1.88
C LEU A 210 15.72 -14.32 -0.66
N ASP A 211 14.94 -14.78 0.32
CA ASP A 211 15.43 -15.51 1.50
C ASP A 211 16.21 -16.78 1.10
N ASN A 212 15.70 -17.55 0.14
CA ASN A 212 16.38 -18.74 -0.37
C ASN A 212 17.68 -18.38 -1.12
N ALA A 213 17.66 -17.33 -1.94
CA ALA A 213 18.82 -16.88 -2.70
C ALA A 213 19.95 -16.40 -1.76
N VAL A 214 19.61 -15.58 -0.77
CA VAL A 214 20.54 -15.06 0.23
C VAL A 214 21.16 -16.19 1.05
N LYS A 215 20.36 -17.16 1.51
CA LYS A 215 20.88 -18.35 2.22
C LYS A 215 21.89 -19.15 1.40
N LYS A 216 21.61 -19.38 0.11
CA LYS A 216 22.53 -20.08 -0.80
C LYS A 216 23.85 -19.31 -0.98
N ILE A 217 23.79 -17.98 -1.09
CA ILE A 217 25.00 -17.14 -1.19
C ILE A 217 25.83 -17.24 0.09
N VAL A 218 25.19 -17.18 1.26
CA VAL A 218 25.86 -17.32 2.55
C VAL A 218 26.53 -18.69 2.65
N GLU A 219 25.81 -19.78 2.35
CA GLU A 219 26.33 -21.15 2.38
C GLU A 219 27.56 -21.31 1.48
N LYS A 220 27.45 -20.90 0.22
CA LYS A 220 28.54 -20.97 -0.76
C LYS A 220 29.75 -20.16 -0.32
N THR A 221 29.53 -18.91 0.11
CA THR A 221 30.64 -18.04 0.51
C THR A 221 31.34 -18.56 1.77
N VAL A 222 30.59 -19.05 2.76
CA VAL A 222 31.17 -19.61 3.99
C VAL A 222 32.02 -20.86 3.70
N ALA A 223 31.60 -21.70 2.76
CA ALA A 223 32.32 -22.90 2.36
C ALA A 223 33.60 -22.64 1.54
N GLN A 224 33.81 -21.43 1.03
CA GLN A 224 35.03 -21.09 0.26
C GLN A 224 36.27 -21.07 1.16
N PRO A 225 37.36 -21.79 0.78
CA PRO A 225 38.62 -21.81 1.55
C PRO A 225 39.31 -20.44 1.57
N ASP A 226 39.41 -19.79 0.41
CA ASP A 226 40.08 -18.50 0.21
C ASP A 226 39.09 -17.49 -0.37
N ARG A 227 38.45 -16.71 0.50
CA ARG A 227 37.46 -15.72 0.08
C ARG A 227 38.14 -14.47 -0.45
N THR A 228 37.66 -13.99 -1.60
CA THR A 228 38.09 -12.70 -2.13
C THR A 228 37.51 -11.56 -1.29
N PRO A 229 38.11 -10.35 -1.31
CA PRO A 229 37.53 -9.19 -0.64
C PRO A 229 36.08 -8.90 -1.08
N ILE A 230 35.74 -9.12 -2.36
CA ILE A 230 34.38 -8.98 -2.86
C ILE A 230 33.45 -10.01 -2.19
N ALA A 231 33.89 -11.27 -2.09
CA ALA A 231 33.10 -12.32 -1.45
C ALA A 231 32.83 -12.01 0.04
N GLU A 232 33.80 -11.50 0.78
CA GLU A 232 33.61 -11.06 2.17
C GLU A 232 32.60 -9.89 2.28
N ASN A 233 32.66 -8.91 1.37
CA ASN A 233 31.71 -7.79 1.35
C ASN A 233 30.27 -8.24 1.03
N VAL A 234 30.12 -9.17 0.07
CA VAL A 234 28.81 -9.76 -0.26
C VAL A 234 28.30 -10.60 0.92
N LEU A 235 29.17 -11.32 1.62
CA LEU A 235 28.80 -12.10 2.80
C LEU A 235 28.30 -11.21 3.95
N LEU A 236 28.96 -10.07 4.20
CA LEU A 236 28.50 -9.07 5.17
C LEU A 236 27.07 -8.63 4.85
N LEU A 237 26.85 -8.18 3.60
CA LEU A 237 25.54 -7.73 3.14
C LEU A 237 24.45 -8.81 3.29
N CYS A 238 24.75 -10.04 2.87
CA CYS A 238 23.81 -11.16 2.93
C CYS A 238 23.46 -11.55 4.36
N LYS A 239 24.41 -11.49 5.30
CA LYS A 239 24.16 -11.77 6.72
C LYS A 239 23.24 -10.72 7.33
N ASP A 240 23.54 -9.44 7.15
CA ASP A 240 22.70 -8.35 7.65
C ASP A 240 21.27 -8.44 7.09
N PHE A 241 21.15 -8.72 5.78
CA PHE A 241 19.86 -8.89 5.14
C PHE A 241 19.10 -10.14 5.62
N SER A 242 19.80 -11.25 5.84
CA SER A 242 19.20 -12.47 6.43
C SER A 242 18.64 -12.19 7.82
N HIS A 243 19.35 -11.39 8.63
CA HIS A 243 18.84 -10.97 9.93
C HIS A 243 17.57 -10.13 9.78
N ALA A 244 17.54 -9.15 8.87
CA ALA A 244 16.33 -8.36 8.61
C ALA A 244 15.13 -9.24 8.20
N LEU A 245 15.32 -10.19 7.27
CA LEU A 245 14.29 -11.14 6.87
C LEU A 245 13.77 -11.98 8.06
N SER A 246 14.66 -12.42 8.95
CA SER A 246 14.29 -13.23 10.11
C SER A 246 13.35 -12.49 11.08
N THR A 247 13.49 -11.16 11.20
CA THR A 247 12.68 -10.36 12.14
C THR A 247 11.20 -10.33 11.80
N ILE A 248 10.85 -10.48 10.52
CA ILE A 248 9.46 -10.36 10.05
C ILE A 248 8.75 -11.72 9.95
N TYR A 249 9.50 -12.83 10.02
CA TYR A 249 9.03 -14.15 9.61
C TYR A 249 7.73 -14.59 10.31
N PHE A 250 7.66 -14.46 11.63
CA PHE A 250 6.50 -14.92 12.40
C PHE A 250 5.24 -14.10 12.07
N GLU A 251 5.37 -12.79 12.01
CA GLU A 251 4.25 -11.89 11.75
C GLU A 251 3.74 -12.05 10.30
N TRP A 252 4.67 -12.05 9.34
CA TRP A 252 4.39 -12.22 7.93
C TRP A 252 3.65 -13.54 7.66
N ARG A 253 4.10 -14.64 8.26
CA ARG A 253 3.49 -15.96 8.08
C ARG A 253 2.06 -16.04 8.63
N ASN A 254 1.79 -15.41 9.77
CA ASN A 254 0.53 -15.63 10.49
C ASN A 254 -0.53 -14.57 10.20
N LYS A 255 -0.15 -13.34 9.84
CA LYS A 255 -1.11 -12.24 9.66
C LYS A 255 -0.77 -11.25 8.55
N ALA A 256 0.05 -11.63 7.57
CA ALA A 256 0.40 -10.81 6.39
C ALA A 256 -0.78 -10.00 5.82
N HIS A 257 -1.88 -10.68 5.45
CA HIS A 257 -3.04 -10.03 4.85
C HIS A 257 -3.81 -9.08 5.79
N MET A 258 -3.60 -9.19 7.11
CA MET A 258 -4.21 -8.32 8.12
C MET A 258 -3.35 -7.11 8.46
N LEU A 259 -2.09 -7.07 7.99
CA LEU A 259 -1.25 -5.88 8.13
C LEU A 259 -1.81 -4.73 7.31
N THR A 260 -1.64 -3.51 7.82
CA THR A 260 -1.96 -2.29 7.08
C THR A 260 -0.98 -2.10 5.90
N PRO A 261 -1.38 -1.40 4.82
CA PRO A 261 -0.43 -1.06 3.76
C PRO A 261 0.76 -0.23 4.25
N TYR A 262 0.57 0.56 5.31
CA TYR A 262 1.65 1.30 5.96
C TYR A 262 2.68 0.37 6.61
N GLU A 263 2.24 -0.65 7.35
CA GLU A 263 3.14 -1.60 8.00
C GLU A 263 3.93 -2.42 6.98
N ILE A 264 3.31 -2.79 5.85
CA ILE A 264 4.01 -3.44 4.73
C ILE A 264 5.09 -2.52 4.16
N VAL A 265 4.74 -1.27 3.82
CA VAL A 265 5.71 -0.30 3.29
C VAL A 265 6.84 -0.06 4.28
N LYS A 266 6.54 0.18 5.56
CA LYS A 266 7.53 0.34 6.64
C LYS A 266 8.49 -0.86 6.70
N THR A 267 7.95 -2.08 6.62
CA THR A 267 8.74 -3.31 6.67
C THR A 267 9.69 -3.40 5.48
N LEU A 268 9.19 -3.18 4.27
CA LEU A 268 10.00 -3.25 3.06
C LEU A 268 10.99 -2.09 2.93
N THR A 269 10.65 -0.90 3.40
CA THR A 269 11.61 0.21 3.53
C THR A 269 12.74 -0.12 4.51
N SER A 270 12.46 -0.90 5.56
CA SER A 270 13.51 -1.35 6.48
C SER A 270 14.53 -2.26 5.79
N PHE A 271 14.12 -3.03 4.78
CA PHE A 271 15.04 -3.82 3.95
C PHE A 271 15.99 -2.94 3.13
N ALA A 272 15.48 -1.88 2.48
CA ALA A 272 16.36 -0.90 1.82
C ALA A 272 17.35 -0.27 2.80
N SER A 273 16.85 0.15 3.96
CA SER A 273 17.66 0.80 4.98
C SER A 273 18.75 -0.13 5.52
N THR A 274 18.46 -1.42 5.71
CA THR A 274 19.47 -2.43 6.08
C THR A 274 20.57 -2.52 5.03
N ILE A 275 20.22 -2.66 3.75
CA ILE A 275 21.22 -2.74 2.66
C ILE A 275 22.08 -1.47 2.62
N LEU A 276 21.48 -0.28 2.66
CA LEU A 276 22.23 0.99 2.68
C LEU A 276 23.15 1.09 3.90
N THR A 277 22.68 0.65 5.08
CA THR A 277 23.48 0.64 6.30
C THR A 277 24.67 -0.32 6.17
N SER A 278 24.46 -1.51 5.61
CA SER A 278 25.54 -2.46 5.36
C SER A 278 26.60 -1.90 4.41
N LEU A 279 26.22 -1.11 3.41
CA LEU A 279 27.16 -0.43 2.51
C LEU A 279 28.05 0.60 3.24
N CYS A 280 27.59 1.19 4.35
CA CYS A 280 28.37 2.14 5.14
C CYS A 280 29.52 1.48 5.93
N PHE A 281 29.49 0.16 6.11
CA PHE A 281 30.59 -0.56 6.76
C PHE A 281 31.76 -0.86 5.80
N LEU A 282 31.59 -0.59 4.51
CA LEU A 282 32.63 -0.78 3.49
C LEU A 282 33.42 0.52 3.29
N SER A 283 34.72 0.40 3.00
CA SER A 283 35.46 1.55 2.45
C SER A 283 34.89 1.96 1.10
N ILE A 284 35.15 3.21 0.68
CA ILE A 284 34.69 3.74 -0.62
C ILE A 284 35.11 2.82 -1.77
N LYS A 285 36.36 2.32 -1.74
CA LYS A 285 36.91 1.43 -2.76
C LYS A 285 36.22 0.06 -2.77
N GLU A 286 35.97 -0.51 -1.58
CA GLU A 286 35.29 -1.80 -1.43
C GLU A 286 33.84 -1.72 -1.92
N LYS A 287 33.11 -0.68 -1.53
CA LYS A 287 31.76 -0.40 -2.00
C LYS A 287 31.70 -0.27 -3.52
N GLU A 288 32.55 0.57 -4.11
CA GLU A 288 32.57 0.77 -5.57
C GLU A 288 32.87 -0.54 -6.32
N THR A 289 33.84 -1.32 -5.82
CA THR A 289 34.20 -2.60 -6.42
C THR A 289 33.04 -3.61 -6.33
N MET A 290 32.37 -3.68 -5.18
CA MET A 290 31.22 -4.56 -4.98
C MET A 290 30.02 -4.17 -5.86
N LEU A 291 29.72 -2.87 -5.98
CA LEU A 291 28.62 -2.42 -6.83
C LEU A 291 28.90 -2.65 -8.32
N LYS A 292 30.16 -2.52 -8.77
CA LYS A 292 30.56 -2.92 -10.14
C LYS A 292 30.39 -4.42 -10.34
N TYR A 293 30.76 -5.23 -9.34
CA TYR A 293 30.51 -6.66 -9.36
C TYR A 293 29.01 -6.98 -9.46
N PHE A 294 28.13 -6.28 -8.74
CA PHE A 294 26.67 -6.45 -8.91
C PHE A 294 26.23 -6.13 -10.33
N HIS A 295 26.71 -5.02 -10.88
CA HIS A 295 26.41 -4.60 -12.25
C HIS A 295 26.79 -5.65 -13.30
N GLU A 296 27.91 -6.37 -13.13
CA GLU A 296 28.31 -7.46 -14.04
C GLU A 296 27.27 -8.59 -14.12
N TRP A 297 26.53 -8.82 -13.03
CA TRP A 297 25.63 -9.97 -12.85
C TRP A 297 24.15 -9.68 -13.06
N ASN A 298 23.70 -8.44 -12.85
CA ASN A 298 22.30 -8.05 -13.06
C ASN A 298 22.12 -6.90 -14.07
N GLY A 299 23.20 -6.28 -14.56
CA GLY A 299 23.13 -5.15 -15.49
C GLY A 299 22.69 -3.81 -14.88
N ILE A 300 22.39 -3.77 -13.57
CA ILE A 300 21.93 -2.56 -12.88
C ILE A 300 23.15 -1.73 -12.50
N SER A 301 23.18 -0.46 -12.91
CA SER A 301 24.31 0.41 -12.62
C SER A 301 24.43 0.68 -11.10
N PRO A 302 25.65 0.89 -10.57
CA PRO A 302 25.85 1.26 -9.16
C PRO A 302 24.98 2.45 -8.72
N SER A 303 24.88 3.48 -9.56
CA SER A 303 24.06 4.66 -9.27
C SER A 303 22.58 4.33 -9.21
N THR A 304 22.07 3.51 -10.13
CA THR A 304 20.65 3.12 -10.15
C THR A 304 20.31 2.28 -8.92
N PHE A 305 21.19 1.36 -8.54
CA PHE A 305 21.01 0.52 -7.34
C PHE A 305 20.85 1.37 -6.08
N GLU A 306 21.75 2.32 -5.86
CA GLU A 306 21.69 3.21 -4.70
C GLU A 306 20.50 4.17 -4.76
N GLN A 307 20.18 4.73 -5.93
CA GLN A 307 19.05 5.64 -6.12
C GLN A 307 17.71 4.96 -5.79
N LEU A 308 17.50 3.71 -6.20
CA LEU A 308 16.27 2.97 -5.89
C LEU A 308 16.12 2.73 -4.38
N LEU A 309 17.21 2.40 -3.69
CA LEU A 309 17.20 2.22 -2.24
C LEU A 309 16.92 3.55 -1.52
N ASP A 310 17.58 4.63 -1.94
CA ASP A 310 17.43 5.95 -1.35
C ASP A 310 16.04 6.53 -1.58
N GLU A 311 15.45 6.35 -2.79
CA GLU A 311 14.07 6.74 -3.07
C GLU A 311 13.12 6.07 -2.07
N VAL A 312 13.23 4.76 -1.88
CA VAL A 312 12.34 4.01 -0.97
C VAL A 312 12.49 4.46 0.48
N VAL A 313 13.71 4.74 0.93
CA VAL A 313 13.97 5.19 2.32
C VAL A 313 13.45 6.60 2.58
N ASN A 314 13.56 7.49 1.60
CA ASN A 314 13.17 8.90 1.76
C ASN A 314 11.72 9.20 1.35
N LYS A 315 11.00 8.23 0.79
CA LYS A 315 9.60 8.41 0.37
C LYS A 315 8.66 8.52 1.56
N SER A 316 7.95 9.64 1.64
CA SER A 316 6.86 9.80 2.61
C SER A 316 5.65 8.96 2.20
N TYR A 317 5.02 8.31 3.17
CA TYR A 317 3.80 7.53 2.97
C TYR A 317 2.55 8.44 2.95
N ASP A 318 1.75 8.35 1.90
CA ASP A 318 0.40 8.96 1.84
C ASP A 318 -0.65 7.85 1.73
N HIS A 319 -1.48 7.72 2.76
CA HIS A 319 -2.49 6.67 2.83
C HIS A 319 -3.63 6.81 1.82
N ASN A 320 -3.79 7.97 1.17
CA ASN A 320 -4.74 8.11 0.06
C ASN A 320 -4.04 7.95 -1.30
N ARG A 321 -2.74 7.61 -1.31
CA ARG A 321 -1.92 7.27 -2.48
C ARG A 321 -1.07 6.03 -2.20
N ILE A 322 -1.68 5.00 -1.59
CA ILE A 322 -1.01 3.75 -1.18
C ILE A 322 -0.19 3.16 -2.34
N ASN A 323 -0.77 3.17 -3.55
CA ASN A 323 -0.14 2.65 -4.76
C ASN A 323 1.26 3.24 -5.03
N LEU A 324 1.49 4.53 -4.74
CA LEU A 324 2.82 5.16 -4.98
C LEU A 324 3.91 4.58 -4.09
N SER A 325 3.58 4.24 -2.85
CA SER A 325 4.51 3.60 -1.92
C SER A 325 4.70 2.13 -2.27
N LEU A 326 3.63 1.41 -2.61
CA LEU A 326 3.69 0.00 -2.99
C LEU A 326 4.53 -0.24 -4.25
N VAL A 327 4.37 0.59 -5.28
CA VAL A 327 5.17 0.50 -6.51
C VAL A 327 6.66 0.73 -6.22
N ALA A 328 6.99 1.69 -5.35
CA ALA A 328 8.39 1.97 -5.00
C ALA A 328 9.04 0.79 -4.29
N VAL A 329 8.39 0.24 -3.26
CA VAL A 329 8.93 -0.92 -2.53
C VAL A 329 8.94 -2.19 -3.38
N GLN A 330 7.98 -2.37 -4.30
CA GLN A 330 7.98 -3.47 -5.26
C GLN A 330 9.17 -3.37 -6.23
N GLY A 331 9.42 -2.18 -6.79
CA GLY A 331 10.56 -1.96 -7.69
C GLY A 331 11.89 -2.28 -7.02
N MET A 332 12.05 -1.87 -5.76
CA MET A 332 13.23 -2.24 -4.97
C MET A 332 13.31 -3.75 -4.70
N LEU A 333 12.22 -4.39 -4.27
CA LEU A 333 12.21 -5.84 -4.02
C LEU A 333 12.58 -6.64 -5.27
N HIS A 334 12.02 -6.29 -6.41
CA HIS A 334 12.33 -6.92 -7.69
C HIS A 334 13.81 -6.79 -8.05
N MET A 335 14.37 -5.59 -7.91
CA MET A 335 15.80 -5.33 -8.14
C MET A 335 16.70 -6.19 -7.22
N LEU A 336 16.33 -6.33 -5.93
CA LEU A 336 17.07 -7.18 -5.00
C LEU A 336 16.91 -8.66 -5.36
N GLU A 337 15.69 -9.12 -5.68
CA GLU A 337 15.43 -10.49 -6.11
C GLU A 337 16.28 -10.86 -7.31
N GLU A 338 16.32 -10.02 -8.35
CA GLU A 338 17.13 -10.25 -9.56
C GLU A 338 18.62 -10.38 -9.21
N LEU A 339 19.15 -9.46 -8.40
CA LEU A 339 20.55 -9.47 -7.97
C LEU A 339 20.90 -10.75 -7.21
N PHE A 340 20.20 -11.02 -6.10
CA PHE A 340 20.55 -12.14 -5.23
C PHE A 340 20.25 -13.48 -5.92
N THR A 341 19.22 -13.58 -6.74
CA THR A 341 18.98 -14.77 -7.56
C THR A 341 20.13 -15.01 -8.52
N SER A 342 20.62 -13.98 -9.22
CA SER A 342 21.76 -14.09 -10.14
C SER A 342 23.01 -14.56 -9.40
N LEU A 343 23.37 -13.89 -8.30
CA LEU A 343 24.53 -14.27 -7.48
C LEU A 343 24.41 -15.68 -6.89
N SER A 344 23.21 -16.10 -6.49
CA SER A 344 22.99 -17.44 -5.91
C SER A 344 23.26 -18.59 -6.89
N ARG A 345 23.28 -18.32 -8.21
CA ARG A 345 23.59 -19.31 -9.25
C ARG A 345 25.08 -19.54 -9.43
N LEU A 346 25.92 -18.61 -9.00
CA LEU A 346 27.38 -18.72 -9.13
C LEU A 346 27.92 -19.87 -8.28
N GLU A 347 28.93 -20.57 -8.80
CA GLU A 347 29.66 -21.56 -8.01
C GLU A 347 30.54 -20.86 -6.97
N PHE A 348 31.25 -19.80 -7.40
CA PHE A 348 32.10 -18.98 -6.55
C PHE A 348 31.64 -17.52 -6.53
N ILE A 349 31.13 -17.08 -5.37
CA ILE A 349 30.85 -15.67 -5.09
C ILE A 349 32.15 -14.87 -5.11
N GLY A 350 32.13 -13.69 -5.72
CA GLY A 350 33.30 -12.81 -5.89
C GLY A 350 34.18 -13.12 -7.11
N GLN A 351 33.77 -14.06 -7.98
CA GLN A 351 34.42 -14.32 -9.27
C GLN A 351 33.83 -13.42 -10.37
N HIS A 352 34.68 -12.71 -11.12
CA HIS A 352 34.25 -11.87 -12.23
C HIS A 352 33.77 -12.70 -13.42
N ARG A 353 32.81 -12.15 -14.18
CA ARG A 353 32.20 -12.84 -15.33
C ARG A 353 33.22 -13.19 -16.42
N GLU A 354 34.19 -12.31 -16.65
CA GLU A 354 35.26 -12.53 -17.64
C GLU A 354 36.14 -13.73 -17.28
N SER A 355 36.38 -13.97 -15.99
CA SER A 355 37.19 -15.10 -15.54
C SER A 355 36.55 -16.45 -15.90
N ILE A 356 35.21 -16.52 -15.87
CA ILE A 356 34.45 -17.74 -16.23
C ILE A 356 34.58 -18.03 -17.73
N VAL A 357 34.45 -17.00 -18.58
CA VAL A 357 34.57 -17.13 -20.04
C VAL A 357 35.98 -17.54 -20.45
N ILE A 358 37.01 -17.05 -19.76
CA ILE A 358 38.41 -17.42 -20.03
C ILE A 358 38.66 -18.89 -19.66
N SER A 359 38.12 -19.37 -18.53
CA SER A 359 38.19 -20.78 -18.15
C SER A 359 37.54 -21.69 -19.19
N GLU A 360 36.35 -21.34 -19.70
CA GLU A 360 35.67 -22.10 -20.75
C GLU A 360 36.45 -22.13 -22.07
N ARG A 361 37.04 -20.98 -22.48
CA ARG A 361 37.87 -20.91 -23.69
C ARG A 361 39.14 -21.74 -23.57
N GLN A 362 39.83 -21.71 -22.43
CA GLN A 362 41.01 -22.54 -22.21
C GLN A 362 40.67 -24.04 -22.23
N ILE A 363 39.49 -24.45 -21.72
CA ILE A 363 39.02 -25.83 -21.80
C ILE A 363 38.71 -26.23 -23.27
N GLN A 364 38.15 -25.32 -24.07
CA GLN A 364 37.93 -25.55 -25.50
C GLN A 364 39.23 -25.60 -26.32
N ASP A 365 40.19 -24.72 -26.04
CA ASP A 365 41.48 -24.71 -26.75
C ASP A 365 42.29 -25.97 -26.42
N THR A 366 42.33 -26.40 -25.16
CA THR A 366 43.01 -27.65 -24.75
C THR A 366 42.34 -28.92 -25.27
N THR A 367 41.02 -28.91 -25.48
CA THR A 367 40.31 -30.03 -26.15
C THR A 367 40.48 -30.02 -27.67
N SER A 368 40.78 -28.87 -28.28
CA SER A 368 41.11 -28.79 -29.71
C SER A 368 42.56 -29.23 -30.01
N ASP A 369 43.51 -28.93 -29.11
CA ASP A 369 44.92 -29.30 -29.26
C ASP A 369 45.21 -30.77 -28.93
N SER A 370 44.35 -31.46 -28.18
CA SER A 370 44.50 -32.90 -27.90
C SER A 370 44.17 -33.80 -29.10
N ASN A 371 43.67 -33.24 -30.21
CA ASN A 371 43.28 -33.97 -31.42
C ASN A 371 44.25 -33.81 -32.60
N ARG A 372 45.42 -33.19 -32.42
CA ARG A 372 46.51 -33.21 -33.41
C ARG A 372 47.68 -34.02 -32.87
N TRP A 373 48.19 -34.92 -33.72
CA TRP A 373 49.26 -35.93 -33.53
C TRP A 373 48.75 -37.25 -32.96
N THR A 374 48.67 -38.34 -33.73
CA THR A 374 49.78 -38.95 -34.48
C THR A 374 49.27 -39.81 -35.64
N LEU A 375 49.96 -39.71 -36.79
CA LEU A 375 50.11 -40.81 -37.75
C LEU A 375 51.48 -40.62 -38.40
N VAL A 376 52.47 -41.31 -37.83
CA VAL A 376 53.69 -41.70 -38.52
C VAL A 376 53.60 -43.22 -38.59
N ASP A 377 53.24 -43.72 -39.77
CA ASP A 377 53.86 -44.87 -40.46
C ASP A 377 53.32 -44.93 -41.90
#